data_AF-A0A4Q3H3X3-F1
#
_entry.id   AF-A0A4Q3H3X3-F1
#
_cell.length_a   1.000
_cell.length_b   1.000
_cell.length_c   1.000
_cell.angle_alpha   90.00
_cell.angle_beta   90.00
_cell.angle_gamma   90.00
#
_symmetry.space_group_name_H-M   'P 1'
#
loop_
_entity.id
_entity.type
_entity.pdbx_description
1 polymer ?
#
loop_
_entity_poly.entity_id
_entity_poly.type
_entity_poly.pdbx_seq_one_letter_code
_entity_poly.pdbx_strand_id
1 'polypeptide(L)'
;AQATSQQTASADQPKVIEQAPLQQSDASVIIRRGDTLWQISRRVYGKGVRYTTIYVANRTQIENPDRIMPGQIFTMPGKYLENAEELHKKHLKHEDCPLAPGSDSYCQ
;
A
#
# COMPACT_ATOMS: atom_id res chain seq x y z
N ALA A 1 28.34 -30.92 17.26
CA ALA A 1 27.58 -32.19 17.24
C ALA A 1 26.14 -31.87 17.64
N GLN A 2 25.17 -32.09 16.76
CA GLN A 2 23.74 -31.87 17.03
C GLN A 2 23.18 -33.11 17.72
N ALA A 3 22.52 -32.92 18.87
CA ALA A 3 21.82 -33.97 19.59
C ALA A 3 20.42 -34.12 19.01
N THR A 4 20.17 -35.26 18.37
CA THR A 4 18.87 -35.67 17.85
C THR A 4 18.09 -36.37 18.98
N SER A 5 16.96 -35.81 19.40
CA SER A 5 16.02 -36.50 20.29
C SER A 5 14.80 -36.92 19.48
N GLN A 6 14.69 -38.23 19.20
CA GLN A 6 13.55 -38.84 18.52
C GLN A 6 12.46 -39.14 19.56
N GLN A 7 11.29 -38.55 19.37
CA GLN A 7 10.11 -38.72 20.23
C GLN A 7 9.29 -39.92 19.74
N THR A 8 9.05 -40.89 20.62
CA THR A 8 8.23 -42.09 20.39
C THR A 8 6.74 -41.71 20.31
N ALA A 9 6.10 -42.02 19.19
CA ALA A 9 4.68 -41.74 18.94
C ALA A 9 3.79 -42.88 19.47
N SER A 10 2.86 -42.56 20.38
CA SER A 10 1.70 -43.40 20.70
C SER A 10 0.66 -43.25 19.57
N ALA A 11 0.18 -44.38 19.04
CA ALA A 11 -0.49 -44.46 17.74
C ALA A 11 -2.02 -44.23 17.74
N ASP A 12 -2.60 -43.58 18.74
CA ASP A 12 -4.07 -43.54 18.92
C ASP A 12 -4.67 -42.18 19.31
N GLN A 13 -4.06 -41.06 18.88
CA GLN A 13 -4.65 -39.72 19.04
C GLN A 13 -4.74 -38.97 17.70
N PRO A 14 -5.83 -38.23 17.43
CA PRO A 14 -5.87 -37.33 16.29
C PRO A 14 -4.78 -36.27 16.46
N LYS A 15 -3.80 -36.29 15.55
CA LYS A 15 -2.67 -35.37 15.54
C LYS A 15 -3.17 -33.95 15.26
N VAL A 16 -3.34 -33.15 16.30
CA VAL A 16 -3.62 -31.71 16.18
C VAL A 16 -2.33 -31.03 15.73
N ILE A 17 -2.29 -30.57 14.48
CA ILE A 17 -1.18 -29.76 13.95
C ILE A 17 -1.45 -28.32 14.38
N GLU A 18 -0.73 -27.82 15.39
CA GLU A 18 -0.77 -26.41 15.77
C GLU A 18 -0.05 -25.58 14.70
N GLN A 19 -0.77 -24.68 14.04
CA GLN A 19 -0.22 -23.82 13.00
C GLN A 19 0.33 -22.54 13.63
N ALA A 20 1.44 -22.03 13.08
CA ALA A 20 1.97 -20.73 13.48
C ALA A 20 0.93 -19.61 13.25
N PRO A 21 0.94 -18.54 14.05
CA PRO A 21 0.03 -17.42 13.87
C PRO A 21 0.11 -16.85 12.46
N LEU A 22 -1.05 -16.57 11.86
CA LEU A 22 -1.13 -15.93 10.55
C LEU A 22 -0.47 -14.55 10.61
N GLN A 23 0.43 -14.29 9.67
CA GLN A 23 1.11 -13.00 9.52
C GLN A 23 0.38 -12.17 8.48
N GLN A 24 0.13 -10.91 8.81
CA GLN A 24 -0.56 -9.98 7.93
C GLN A 24 0.43 -9.45 6.88
N SER A 25 0.10 -9.64 5.60
CA SER A 25 0.84 -9.07 4.47
C SER A 25 0.26 -7.71 4.08
N ASP A 26 1.08 -6.89 3.44
CA ASP A 26 0.59 -5.65 2.82
C ASP A 26 -0.43 -5.97 1.72
N ALA A 27 -1.42 -5.10 1.57
CA ALA A 27 -2.39 -5.19 0.49
C ALA A 27 -1.72 -4.77 -0.83
N SER A 28 -2.26 -5.22 -1.97
CA SER A 28 -1.78 -4.80 -3.29
C SER A 28 -2.94 -4.39 -4.18
N VAL A 29 -2.72 -3.42 -5.06
CA VAL A 29 -3.73 -2.92 -6.00
C VAL A 29 -3.16 -2.96 -7.41
N ILE A 30 -3.98 -3.44 -8.34
CA ILE A 30 -3.69 -3.42 -9.78
C ILE A 30 -4.32 -2.15 -10.38
N ILE A 31 -3.51 -1.34 -11.04
CA ILE A 31 -3.94 -0.09 -11.67
C ILE A 31 -4.81 -0.38 -12.89
N ARG A 32 -5.97 0.24 -12.96
CA ARG A 32 -6.88 0.17 -14.11
C ARG A 32 -6.87 1.47 -14.90
N ARG A 33 -7.43 1.44 -16.11
CA ARG A 33 -7.60 2.66 -16.91
C ARG A 33 -8.47 3.65 -16.15
N GLY A 34 -7.97 4.89 -16.03
CA GLY A 34 -8.66 5.98 -15.32
C GLY A 34 -8.45 6.01 -13.82
N ASP A 35 -7.72 5.06 -13.24
CA ASP A 35 -7.30 5.18 -11.85
C ASP A 35 -6.21 6.24 -11.69
N THR A 36 -6.24 6.93 -10.56
CA THR A 36 -5.18 7.85 -10.12
C THR A 36 -4.73 7.48 -8.71
N LEU A 37 -3.49 7.82 -8.34
CA LEU A 37 -2.98 7.59 -6.99
C LEU A 37 -3.88 8.22 -5.91
N TRP A 38 -4.44 9.39 -6.17
CA TRP A 38 -5.33 10.08 -5.25
C TRP A 38 -6.69 9.41 -5.11
N GLN A 39 -7.32 8.95 -6.20
CA GLN A 39 -8.60 8.23 -6.12
C GLN A 39 -8.42 6.91 -5.37
N ILE A 40 -7.33 6.18 -5.65
CA ILE A 40 -6.98 4.96 -4.94
C ILE A 40 -6.77 5.26 -3.45
N SER A 41 -5.99 6.29 -3.13
CA SER A 41 -5.74 6.71 -1.75
C SER A 41 -7.02 7.10 -1.01
N ARG A 42 -7.95 7.82 -1.66
CA ARG A 42 -9.25 8.15 -1.09
C ARG A 42 -10.08 6.90 -0.76
N ARG A 43 -10.07 5.88 -1.63
CA ARG A 43 -10.79 4.61 -1.41
C ARG A 43 -10.16 3.76 -0.30
N VAL A 44 -8.83 3.73 -0.21
CA VAL A 44 -8.10 2.86 0.72
C VAL A 44 -7.89 3.52 2.09
N TYR A 45 -7.47 4.78 2.12
CA TYR A 45 -7.10 5.52 3.35
C TYR A 45 -8.11 6.62 3.74
N GLY A 46 -9.19 6.77 2.98
CA GLY A 46 -10.27 7.75 3.23
C GLY A 46 -9.98 9.16 2.73
N LYS A 47 -8.72 9.52 2.45
CA LYS A 47 -8.32 10.86 1.97
C LYS A 47 -7.37 10.77 0.79
N GLY A 48 -7.64 11.53 -0.27
CA GLY A 48 -6.82 11.52 -1.47
C GLY A 48 -5.41 12.06 -1.27
N VAL A 49 -5.25 13.07 -0.41
CA VAL A 49 -3.94 13.66 -0.04
C VAL A 49 -2.94 12.65 0.53
N ARG A 50 -3.39 11.48 0.98
CA ARG A 50 -2.54 10.42 1.53
C ARG A 50 -1.87 9.58 0.44
N TYR A 51 -2.05 9.91 -0.84
CA TYR A 51 -1.44 9.20 -1.96
C TYR A 51 0.09 9.20 -1.90
N THR A 52 0.67 10.19 -1.23
CA THR A 52 2.11 10.26 -0.94
C THR A 52 2.61 9.03 -0.20
N THR A 53 1.78 8.36 0.61
CA THR A 53 2.12 7.07 1.22
C THR A 53 2.33 6.00 0.15
N ILE A 54 1.40 5.90 -0.81
CA ILE A 54 1.48 4.94 -1.92
C ILE A 54 2.72 5.23 -2.76
N TYR A 55 2.96 6.51 -3.04
CA TYR A 55 4.12 6.95 -3.80
C TYR A 55 5.44 6.58 -3.12
N VAL A 56 5.59 6.88 -1.82
CA VAL A 56 6.80 6.55 -1.06
C VAL A 56 7.04 5.05 -1.00
N ALA A 57 5.98 4.26 -0.76
CA ALA A 57 6.08 2.80 -0.70
C ALA A 57 6.49 2.16 -2.04
N ASN A 58 6.20 2.82 -3.16
CA ASN A 58 6.45 2.31 -4.52
C ASN A 58 7.42 3.20 -5.31
N ARG A 59 8.25 3.99 -4.64
CA ARG A 59 9.19 4.97 -5.26
C ARG A 59 10.10 4.37 -6.33
N THR A 60 10.43 3.09 -6.22
CA THR A 60 11.28 2.36 -7.18
C THR A 60 10.54 2.00 -8.46
N GLN A 61 9.20 1.94 -8.43
CA GLN A 61 8.34 1.60 -9.56
C GLN A 61 7.66 2.84 -10.18
N ILE A 62 7.52 3.91 -9.40
CA ILE A 62 6.85 5.14 -9.82
C ILE A 62 7.89 6.24 -10.02
N GLU A 63 8.28 6.44 -11.27
CA GLU A 63 9.16 7.55 -11.65
C GLU A 63 8.44 8.89 -11.50
N ASN A 64 7.22 8.98 -12.02
CA ASN A 64 6.38 10.18 -11.95
C ASN A 64 4.99 9.82 -11.40
N PRO A 65 4.53 10.44 -10.30
CA PRO A 65 3.25 10.14 -9.65
C PRO A 65 2.03 10.41 -10.55
N ASP A 66 2.14 11.31 -11.52
CA ASP A 66 1.07 11.63 -12.48
C ASP A 66 1.06 10.69 -13.70
N ARG A 67 2.09 9.83 -13.83
CA ARG A 67 2.25 8.89 -14.95
C ARG A 67 2.23 7.45 -14.48
N ILE A 68 1.09 7.03 -13.95
CA ILE A 68 0.82 5.61 -13.68
C ILE A 68 0.12 4.95 -14.86
N MET A 69 0.43 3.68 -15.13
CA MET A 69 -0.08 2.93 -16.27
C MET A 69 -0.95 1.74 -15.85
N PRO A 70 -1.99 1.41 -16.63
CA PRO A 70 -2.80 0.22 -16.38
C PRO A 70 -1.96 -1.07 -16.38
N GLY A 71 -2.27 -1.98 -15.46
CA GLY A 71 -1.56 -3.24 -15.28
C GLY A 71 -0.39 -3.19 -14.30
N GLN A 72 0.05 -2.00 -13.87
CA GLN A 72 0.99 -1.87 -12.76
C GLN A 72 0.38 -2.39 -11.46
N ILE A 73 1.21 -2.96 -10.59
CA ILE A 73 0.80 -3.47 -9.28
C ILE A 73 1.56 -2.68 -8.22
N PHE A 74 0.83 -2.01 -7.33
CA PHE A 74 1.43 -1.26 -6.23
C PHE A 74 1.09 -1.89 -4.89
N THR A 75 2.11 -1.93 -4.03
CA THR A 75 1.97 -2.31 -2.64
C THR A 75 1.31 -1.19 -1.86
N MET A 76 0.34 -1.55 -1.03
CA MET A 76 -0.44 -0.65 -0.19
C MET A 76 -0.14 -0.97 1.28
N PRO A 77 0.63 -0.10 1.96
CA PRO A 77 0.82 -0.21 3.39
C PRO A 77 -0.52 -0.23 4.12
N GLY A 78 -0.68 -1.10 5.12
CA GLY A 78 -1.91 -1.17 5.91
C GLY A 78 -2.23 0.13 6.68
N LYS A 79 -1.21 0.93 6.97
CA LYS A 79 -1.33 2.27 7.58
C LYS A 79 -0.76 3.32 6.64
N TYR A 80 -1.42 4.46 6.56
CA TYR A 80 -0.88 5.62 5.86
C TYR A 80 0.24 6.27 6.69
N LEU A 81 1.15 6.98 6.05
CA LEU A 81 2.17 7.76 6.75
C LEU A 81 1.51 8.95 7.47
N GLU A 82 1.79 9.15 8.74
CA GLU A 82 1.20 10.26 9.52
C GLU A 82 1.53 11.63 8.92
N ASN A 83 2.73 11.77 8.35
CA ASN A 83 3.19 12.97 7.65
C ASN A 83 2.76 13.05 6.18
N ALA A 84 1.94 12.12 5.67
CA ALA A 84 1.54 12.07 4.27
C ALA A 84 0.91 13.39 3.77
N GLU A 85 0.07 14.01 4.61
CA GLU A 85 -0.58 15.28 4.29
C GLU A 85 0.42 16.44 4.21
N GLU A 86 1.45 16.43 5.06
CA GLU A 86 2.53 17.41 5.04
C GLU A 86 3.44 17.21 3.82
N LEU A 87 3.78 15.96 3.50
CA LEU A 87 4.54 15.62 2.30
C LEU A 87 3.80 16.09 1.04
N HIS A 88 2.48 15.93 1.00
CA HIS A 88 1.67 16.43 -0.11
C HIS A 88 1.74 17.96 -0.20
N LYS A 89 1.60 18.69 0.91
CA LYS A 89 1.75 20.15 0.94
C LYS A 89 3.13 20.60 0.47
N LYS A 90 4.20 19.89 0.85
CA LYS A 90 5.57 20.20 0.41
C LYS A 90 5.74 19.98 -1.09
N HIS A 91 5.17 18.90 -1.62
CA HIS A 91 5.22 18.61 -3.06
C HIS A 91 4.44 19.64 -3.89
N LEU A 92 3.24 20.04 -3.45
CA LEU A 92 2.42 21.09 -4.08
C LEU A 92 3.05 22.48 -4.05
N LYS A 93 3.92 22.77 -3.07
CA LYS A 93 4.56 24.09 -2.95
C LYS A 93 5.78 24.27 -3.85
N HIS A 94 6.28 23.19 -4.44
CA HIS A 94 7.47 23.22 -5.28
C HIS A 94 7.14 23.32 -6.78
N GLU A 95 5.88 23.08 -7.17
CA GLU A 95 5.43 23.21 -8.56
C GLU A 95 4.19 24.09 -8.61
N ASP A 96 4.27 25.21 -9.34
CA ASP A 96 3.17 26.14 -9.58
C ASP A 96 1.89 25.39 -9.91
N CYS A 97 0.91 25.46 -9.01
CA CYS A 97 -0.42 24.89 -9.17
C CYS A 97 -1.10 25.53 -10.40
N PRO A 98 -1.23 24.84 -11.55
CA PRO A 98 -2.17 25.25 -12.55
C PRO A 98 -3.51 24.73 -12.02
N LEU A 99 -4.24 25.62 -11.34
CA LEU A 99 -5.68 25.49 -11.24
C LEU A 99 -6.19 25.35 -12.68
N ALA A 100 -6.40 24.12 -13.16
CA ALA A 100 -7.20 23.92 -14.35
C ALA A 100 -8.62 24.38 -13.97
N PRO A 101 -9.14 25.46 -14.58
CA PRO A 101 -10.47 25.95 -14.24
C PRO A 101 -11.47 24.94 -14.82
N GLY A 102 -12.01 24.06 -13.96
CA GLY A 102 -13.06 23.11 -14.36
C GLY A 102 -13.13 21.76 -13.64
N SER A 103 -12.30 21.47 -12.62
CA SER A 103 -12.39 20.20 -11.88
C SER A 103 -12.50 20.40 -10.36
N ASP A 104 -13.68 20.80 -9.90
CA ASP A 104 -14.09 20.78 -8.47
C ASP A 104 -14.09 19.38 -7.82
N SER A 105 -13.57 18.36 -8.50
CA SER A 105 -13.55 16.97 -8.02
C SER A 105 -12.34 16.63 -7.12
N TYR A 106 -11.41 17.56 -6.89
CA TYR A 106 -10.12 17.26 -6.23
C TYR A 106 -9.74 18.05 -4.98
N CYS A 107 -10.63 18.91 -4.46
CA CYS A 107 -10.55 19.43 -3.10
C CYS A 107 -11.91 19.26 -2.41
N GLN A 108 -12.14 18.07 -1.86
CA GLN A 108 -13.14 17.82 -0.82
C GLN A 108 -12.45 17.08 0.31
#